data_AF-I1BZ48-F1
#
_entry.id   AF-I1BZ48-F1
#
_cell.length_a   1.000
_cell.length_b   1.000
_cell.length_c   1.000
_cell.angle_alpha   90.00
_cell.angle_beta   90.00
_cell.angle_gamma   90.00
#
_symmetry.space_group_name_H-M   'P 1'
#
loop_
_entity.id
_entity.type
_entity.pdbx_description
1 polymer ?
#
loop_
_entity_poly.entity_id
_entity_poly.type
_entity_poly.pdbx_seq_one_letter_code
_entity_poly.pdbx_strand_id
1 'polypeptide(L)'
;MPNLNSISLINNVEAASKELETTLVKYMEKKLNGTLEDQYDFDEYEHVQQILDRLKDIQSTSYTSTRDSKQSTSDAKDYMDKKQVEMQDVMYEKRHILEEIVKCREFRSVYQDIELIPLEEFQSKAGPEYLVDFDNQHQLMINRLKYELVIRAELKEQQEALQQKKAQLIKENIKTQRKVDQFDKLLDDFVESTRPVIDALEAEEKATTIAAEAEQNGIAEKMDTSV
;
A
#
# COMPACT_ATOMS: atom_id res chain seq x y z
N MET A 1 12.83 54.53 -9.65
CA MET A 1 13.80 55.63 -9.51
C MET A 1 13.28 56.67 -8.52
N PRO A 2 13.36 56.44 -7.20
CA PRO A 2 12.91 57.39 -6.17
C PRO A 2 13.94 58.48 -5.84
N ASN A 3 15.20 58.29 -6.25
CA ASN A 3 16.35 59.00 -5.69
C ASN A 3 16.51 60.45 -6.17
N LEU A 4 16.07 60.79 -7.40
CA LEU A 4 16.18 62.17 -7.91
C LEU A 4 15.20 63.14 -7.21
N ASN A 5 13.98 62.69 -6.90
CA ASN A 5 12.99 63.51 -6.20
C ASN A 5 13.34 63.71 -4.73
N SER A 6 13.88 62.68 -4.05
CA SER A 6 14.34 62.83 -2.66
C SER A 6 15.53 63.78 -2.53
N ILE A 7 16.50 63.69 -3.46
CA ILE A 7 17.65 64.60 -3.49
C ILE A 7 17.19 66.04 -3.78
N SER A 8 16.24 66.22 -4.69
CA SER A 8 15.66 67.54 -4.96
C SER A 8 14.90 68.13 -3.76
N LEU A 9 14.12 67.32 -3.04
CA LEU A 9 13.43 67.75 -1.81
C LEU A 9 14.43 68.16 -0.73
N ILE A 10 15.49 67.38 -0.51
CA ILE A 10 16.54 67.68 0.48
C ILE A 10 17.27 68.98 0.13
N ASN A 11 17.64 69.17 -1.14
CA ASN A 11 18.28 70.42 -1.60
C ASN A 11 17.34 71.64 -1.43
N ASN A 12 16.03 71.46 -1.60
CA ASN A 12 15.04 72.51 -1.40
C ASN A 12 14.87 72.87 0.09
N VAL A 13 14.92 71.89 0.99
CA VAL A 13 14.94 72.14 2.45
C VAL A 13 16.20 72.93 2.82
N GLU A 14 17.37 72.50 2.33
CA GLU A 14 18.64 73.15 2.61
C GLU A 14 18.65 74.62 2.16
N ALA A 15 18.11 74.90 0.97
CA ALA A 15 17.99 76.25 0.45
C ALA A 15 17.07 77.13 1.32
N ALA A 16 15.85 76.65 1.64
CA ALA A 16 14.89 77.38 2.46
C ALA A 16 15.37 77.57 3.91
N SER A 17 16.09 76.61 4.50
CA SER A 17 16.65 76.74 5.83
C SER A 17 17.79 77.75 5.89
N LYS A 18 18.67 77.77 4.88
CA LYS A 18 19.76 78.77 4.78
C LYS A 18 19.23 80.19 4.57
N GLU A 19 18.15 80.32 3.81
CA GLU A 19 17.45 81.59 3.60
C GLU A 19 16.86 82.12 4.91
N LEU A 20 16.16 81.25 5.67
CA LEU A 20 15.64 81.60 7.00
C LEU A 20 16.76 81.99 7.98
N GLU A 21 17.84 81.20 8.02
CA GLU A 21 19.01 81.47 8.86
C GLU A 21 19.60 82.86 8.56
N THR A 22 19.82 83.15 7.28
CA THR A 22 20.38 84.44 6.84
C THR A 22 19.48 85.61 7.25
N THR A 23 18.17 85.48 7.09
CA THR A 23 17.20 86.52 7.45
C THR A 23 17.14 86.74 8.97
N LEU A 24 17.14 85.67 9.77
CA LEU A 24 17.16 85.75 11.23
C LEU A 24 18.46 86.34 11.77
N VAL A 25 19.61 85.95 11.20
CA VAL A 25 20.92 86.51 11.58
C VAL A 25 20.96 88.00 11.31
N LYS A 26 20.52 88.46 10.13
CA LYS A 26 20.40 89.89 9.81
C LYS A 26 19.52 90.64 10.80
N TYR A 27 18.37 90.06 11.17
CA TYR A 27 17.50 90.65 12.19
C TYR A 27 18.19 90.78 13.56
N MET A 28 18.93 89.74 13.99
CA MET A 28 19.71 89.78 15.23
C MET A 28 20.85 90.80 15.19
N GLU A 29 21.53 90.95 14.06
CA GLU A 29 22.58 91.96 13.86
C GLU A 29 22.02 93.38 13.96
N LYS A 30 20.87 93.67 13.31
CA LYS A 30 20.18 94.96 13.43
C LYS A 30 19.80 95.27 14.89
N LYS A 31 19.34 94.24 15.63
CA LYS A 31 19.01 94.34 17.06
C LYS A 31 20.23 94.62 17.92
N LEU A 32 21.37 93.99 17.66
CA LEU A 32 22.62 94.19 18.39
C LEU A 32 23.21 95.58 18.14
N ASN A 33 23.14 96.06 16.90
CA ASN A 33 23.66 97.35 16.47
C ASN A 33 22.75 98.54 16.83
N GLY A 34 21.64 98.31 17.52
CA GLY A 34 20.69 99.36 17.93
C GLY A 34 20.03 100.11 16.76
N THR A 35 20.09 99.56 15.55
CA THR A 35 19.53 100.10 14.30
C THR A 35 18.19 99.46 13.94
N LEU A 36 17.63 98.66 14.86
CA LEU A 36 16.30 98.11 14.75
C LEU A 36 15.30 99.26 14.96
N GLU A 37 14.57 99.63 13.91
CA GLU A 37 13.48 100.59 14.02
C GLU A 37 12.30 99.94 14.76
N ASP A 38 11.65 100.67 15.68
CA ASP A 38 10.47 100.20 16.42
C ASP A 38 9.21 100.04 15.54
N GLN A 39 9.31 100.36 14.24
CA GLN A 39 8.22 100.23 13.29
C GLN A 39 8.12 98.79 12.78
N TYR A 40 6.88 98.29 12.70
CA TYR A 40 6.58 96.97 12.16
C TYR A 40 6.90 96.94 10.66
N ASP A 41 8.00 96.29 10.29
CA ASP A 41 8.35 96.01 8.90
C ASP A 41 7.51 94.81 8.41
N PHE A 42 6.40 95.13 7.73
CA PHE A 42 5.45 94.16 7.20
C PHE A 42 6.12 93.22 6.17
N ASP A 43 7.05 93.75 5.37
CA ASP A 43 7.67 93.01 4.27
C ASP A 43 8.68 91.96 4.80
N GLU A 44 9.45 92.29 5.84
CA GLU A 44 10.35 91.34 6.50
C GLU A 44 9.57 90.20 7.20
N TYR A 45 8.44 90.51 7.82
CA TYR A 45 7.58 89.50 8.44
C TYR A 45 6.95 88.57 7.40
N GLU A 46 6.42 89.14 6.31
CA GLU A 46 5.83 88.36 5.21
C GLU A 46 6.87 87.42 4.59
N HIS A 47 8.09 87.88 4.36
CA HIS A 47 9.18 87.06 3.83
C HIS A 47 9.52 85.86 4.72
N VAL A 48 9.58 86.06 6.05
CA VAL A 48 9.80 84.96 7.01
C VAL A 48 8.63 83.96 6.99
N GLN A 49 7.39 84.45 6.93
CA GLN A 49 6.21 83.56 6.82
C GLN A 49 6.23 82.74 5.54
N GLN A 50 6.57 83.34 4.39
CA GLN A 50 6.68 82.62 3.12
C GLN A 50 7.73 81.50 3.17
N ILE A 51 8.89 81.74 3.81
CA ILE A 51 9.93 80.70 3.97
C ILE A 51 9.43 79.59 4.89
N LEU A 52 8.75 79.93 5.99
CA LEU A 52 8.18 78.94 6.92
C LEU A 52 7.09 78.09 6.27
N ASP A 53 6.21 78.69 5.47
CA ASP A 53 5.17 77.96 4.76
C ASP A 53 5.75 77.04 3.69
N ARG A 54 6.79 77.49 2.95
CA ARG A 54 7.55 76.64 2.04
C ARG A 54 8.18 75.44 2.74
N LEU A 55 8.74 75.62 3.95
CA LEU A 55 9.29 74.51 4.74
C LEU A 55 8.20 73.51 5.18
N LYS A 56 7.04 74.00 5.63
CA LYS A 56 5.89 73.16 5.99
C LYS A 56 5.37 72.36 4.79
N ASP A 57 5.32 72.97 3.61
CA ASP A 57 4.88 72.30 2.39
C ASP A 57 5.82 71.17 1.97
N ILE A 58 7.13 71.42 2.05
CA ILE A 58 8.14 70.38 1.78
C ILE A 58 8.03 69.25 2.82
N GLN A 59 7.84 69.59 4.08
CA GLN A 59 7.63 68.62 5.16
C GLN A 59 6.39 67.75 4.89
N SER A 60 5.25 68.38 4.59
CA SER A 60 3.99 67.69 4.26
C SER A 60 4.14 66.75 3.06
N THR A 61 4.82 67.22 2.01
CA THR A 61 5.09 66.43 0.81
C THR A 61 5.96 65.20 1.10
N SER A 62 7.02 65.38 1.92
CA SER A 62 7.91 64.30 2.33
C SER A 62 7.21 63.24 3.18
N TYR A 63 6.38 63.66 4.14
CA TYR A 63 5.58 62.75 4.95
C TYR A 63 4.57 61.97 4.10
N THR A 64 3.90 62.64 3.18
CA THR A 64 2.94 62.01 2.26
C THR A 64 3.63 60.99 1.38
N SER A 65 4.75 61.35 0.74
CA SER A 65 5.53 60.43 -0.09
C SER A 65 6.03 59.21 0.70
N THR A 66 6.46 59.41 1.96
CA THR A 66 6.89 58.30 2.83
C THR A 66 5.71 57.39 3.18
N ARG A 67 4.56 57.97 3.49
CA ARG A 67 3.33 57.21 3.78
C ARG A 67 2.89 56.40 2.57
N ASP A 68 2.89 57.00 1.39
CA ASP A 68 2.46 56.34 0.15
C ASP A 68 3.43 55.21 -0.24
N SER A 69 4.74 55.41 -0.07
CA SER A 69 5.72 54.36 -0.31
C SER A 69 5.55 53.19 0.68
N LYS A 70 5.27 53.48 1.95
CA LYS A 70 4.96 52.44 2.96
C LYS A 70 3.70 51.68 2.60
N GLN A 71 2.63 52.39 2.20
CA GLN A 71 1.37 51.77 1.81
C GLN A 71 1.56 50.89 0.57
N SER A 72 2.21 51.39 -0.48
CA SER A 72 2.48 50.64 -1.70
C SER A 72 3.31 49.37 -1.42
N THR A 73 4.27 49.44 -0.50
CA THR A 73 5.06 48.27 -0.10
C THR A 73 4.20 47.27 0.70
N SER A 74 3.32 47.77 1.57
CA SER A 74 2.36 46.93 2.30
C SER A 74 1.40 46.22 1.36
N ASP A 75 0.81 46.93 0.40
CA ASP A 75 -0.13 46.36 -0.56
C ASP A 75 0.54 45.30 -1.45
N ALA A 76 1.78 45.56 -1.89
CA ALA A 76 2.56 44.59 -2.65
C ALA A 76 2.90 43.34 -1.83
N LYS A 77 3.19 43.51 -0.53
CA LYS A 77 3.40 42.39 0.39
C LYS A 77 2.12 41.58 0.59
N ASP A 78 1.00 42.22 0.85
CA ASP A 78 -0.29 41.54 1.06
C ASP A 78 -0.72 40.76 -0.20
N TYR A 79 -0.46 41.32 -1.37
CA TYR A 79 -0.68 40.63 -2.64
C TYR A 79 0.22 39.38 -2.78
N MET A 80 1.51 39.49 -2.44
CA MET A 80 2.44 38.37 -2.45
C MET A 80 2.00 37.28 -1.46
N ASP A 81 1.62 37.66 -0.24
CA ASP A 81 1.18 36.73 0.80
C ASP A 81 -0.08 35.97 0.35
N LYS A 82 -1.04 36.67 -0.29
CA LYS A 82 -2.21 36.01 -0.90
C LYS A 82 -1.80 34.99 -1.97
N LYS A 83 -0.86 35.34 -2.85
CA LYS A 83 -0.36 34.41 -3.88
C LYS A 83 0.39 33.23 -3.28
N GLN A 84 1.08 33.41 -2.18
CA GLN A 84 1.74 32.33 -1.47
C GLN A 84 0.72 31.32 -0.90
N VAL A 85 -0.41 31.80 -0.35
CA VAL A 85 -1.50 30.93 0.11
C VAL A 85 -2.10 30.16 -1.06
N GLU A 86 -2.46 30.83 -2.16
CA GLU A 86 -2.98 30.18 -3.36
C GLU A 86 -2.02 29.11 -3.91
N MET A 87 -0.71 29.37 -3.89
CA MET A 87 0.31 28.39 -4.28
C MET A 87 0.34 27.18 -3.34
N GLN A 88 0.23 27.39 -2.02
CA GLN A 88 0.20 26.30 -1.05
C GLN A 88 -1.03 25.40 -1.25
N ASP A 89 -2.19 25.99 -1.53
CA ASP A 89 -3.43 25.25 -1.81
C ASP A 89 -3.25 24.31 -3.03
N VAL A 90 -2.71 24.83 -4.14
CA VAL A 90 -2.44 24.02 -5.34
C VAL A 90 -1.38 22.94 -5.07
N MET A 91 -0.35 23.24 -4.28
CA MET A 91 0.68 22.26 -3.91
C MET A 91 0.10 21.14 -3.05
N TYR A 92 -0.84 21.45 -2.17
CA TYR A 92 -1.56 20.46 -1.38
C TYR A 92 -2.43 19.57 -2.28
N GLU A 93 -3.21 20.16 -3.18
CA GLU A 93 -4.04 19.42 -4.13
C GLU A 93 -3.19 18.48 -5.00
N LYS A 94 -2.07 18.99 -5.55
CA LYS A 94 -1.12 18.16 -6.31
C LYS A 94 -0.62 16.97 -5.49
N ARG A 95 -0.24 17.19 -4.22
CA ARG A 95 0.25 16.11 -3.35
C ARG A 95 -0.85 15.07 -3.11
N HIS A 96 -2.06 15.53 -2.80
CA HIS A 96 -3.20 14.65 -2.57
C HIS A 96 -3.50 13.77 -3.78
N ILE A 97 -3.55 14.36 -4.98
CA ILE A 97 -3.77 13.62 -6.23
C ILE A 97 -2.64 12.61 -6.47
N LEU A 98 -1.38 12.98 -6.21
CA LEU A 98 -0.25 12.04 -6.34
C LEU A 98 -0.36 10.87 -5.37
N GLU A 99 -0.74 11.11 -4.12
CA GLU A 99 -0.98 10.07 -3.13
C GLU A 99 -2.12 9.14 -3.55
N GLU A 100 -3.21 9.68 -4.11
CA GLU A 100 -4.30 8.88 -4.65
C GLU A 100 -3.87 8.05 -5.87
N ILE A 101 -3.08 8.62 -6.78
CA ILE A 101 -2.53 7.87 -7.93
C ILE A 101 -1.67 6.69 -7.44
N VAL A 102 -0.84 6.88 -6.41
CA VAL A 102 -0.05 5.79 -5.84
C VAL A 102 -0.97 4.73 -5.26
N LYS A 103 -1.98 5.09 -4.46
CA LYS A 103 -2.97 4.14 -3.93
C LYS A 103 -3.71 3.37 -5.02
N CYS A 104 -4.11 4.04 -6.10
CA CYS A 104 -4.75 3.40 -7.25
C CYS A 104 -3.81 2.46 -8.00
N ARG A 105 -2.50 2.77 -8.06
CA ARG A 105 -1.49 1.90 -8.69
C ARG A 105 -1.11 0.71 -7.81
N GLU A 106 -1.14 0.88 -6.50
CA GLU A 106 -0.95 -0.19 -5.51
C GLU A 106 -2.15 -1.14 -5.45
N PHE A 107 -3.25 -0.83 -6.14
CA PHE A 107 -4.38 -1.74 -6.26
C PHE A 107 -3.95 -3.05 -6.93
N ARG A 108 -3.74 -4.07 -6.11
CA ARG A 108 -3.47 -5.43 -6.55
C ARG A 108 -4.78 -6.20 -6.60
N SER A 109 -5.23 -6.51 -7.80
CA SER A 109 -6.38 -7.37 -8.02
C SER A 109 -6.01 -8.84 -7.82
N VAL A 110 -6.91 -9.62 -7.22
CA VAL A 110 -6.72 -11.05 -6.91
C VAL A 110 -6.24 -11.88 -8.10
N TYR A 111 -6.63 -11.54 -9.33
CA TYR A 111 -6.22 -12.30 -10.52
C TYR A 111 -4.71 -12.26 -10.81
N GLN A 112 -3.96 -11.29 -10.27
CA GLN A 112 -2.52 -11.17 -10.48
C GLN A 112 -1.73 -12.27 -9.75
N ASP A 113 -2.32 -12.89 -8.73
CA ASP A 113 -1.69 -13.92 -7.91
C ASP A 113 -2.09 -15.33 -8.34
N ILE A 114 -2.98 -15.44 -9.32
CA ILE A 114 -3.49 -16.73 -9.79
C ILE A 114 -2.57 -17.25 -10.89
N GLU A 115 -2.03 -18.44 -10.69
CA GLU A 115 -1.36 -19.20 -11.74
C GLU A 115 -2.39 -19.56 -12.82
N LEU A 116 -2.20 -19.02 -14.02
CA LEU A 116 -3.05 -19.23 -15.19
C LEU A 116 -2.38 -20.21 -16.14
N ILE A 117 -3.19 -21.00 -16.87
CA ILE A 117 -2.70 -21.85 -17.96
C ILE A 117 -1.90 -21.01 -18.97
N PRO A 118 -0.74 -21.50 -19.47
CA PRO A 118 0.06 -20.81 -20.47
C PRO A 118 -0.73 -20.39 -21.71
N LEU A 119 -0.33 -19.30 -22.36
CA LEU A 119 -1.05 -18.75 -23.51
C LEU A 119 -1.17 -19.74 -24.68
N GLU A 120 -0.12 -20.53 -24.94
CA GLU A 120 -0.09 -21.53 -26.01
C GLU A 120 -1.12 -22.64 -25.77
N GLU A 121 -1.21 -23.12 -24.53
CA GLU A 121 -2.20 -24.13 -24.14
C GLU A 121 -3.61 -23.58 -24.16
N PHE A 122 -3.81 -22.33 -23.72
CA PHE A 122 -5.10 -21.66 -23.80
C PHE A 122 -5.57 -21.54 -25.25
N GLN A 123 -4.73 -21.06 -26.17
CA GLN A 123 -5.10 -20.93 -27.58
C GLN A 123 -5.42 -22.28 -28.25
N SER A 124 -4.75 -23.35 -27.82
CA SER A 124 -4.94 -24.68 -28.41
C SER A 124 -6.19 -25.40 -27.89
N LYS A 125 -6.56 -25.18 -26.62
CA LYS A 125 -7.63 -25.92 -25.94
C LYS A 125 -8.92 -25.12 -25.80
N ALA A 126 -8.86 -23.79 -25.81
CA ALA A 126 -10.04 -22.95 -25.62
C ALA A 126 -10.95 -22.98 -26.86
N GLY A 127 -12.26 -23.02 -26.62
CA GLY A 127 -13.27 -22.93 -27.66
C GLY A 127 -13.32 -21.55 -28.33
N PRO A 128 -13.96 -21.45 -29.50
CA PRO A 128 -14.07 -20.20 -30.27
C PRO A 128 -14.75 -19.07 -29.48
N GLU A 129 -15.61 -19.38 -28.52
CA GLU A 129 -16.27 -18.42 -27.64
C GLU A 129 -15.31 -17.64 -26.73
N TYR A 130 -14.11 -18.16 -26.45
CA TYR A 130 -13.08 -17.50 -25.63
C TYR A 130 -11.98 -16.83 -26.46
N LEU A 131 -11.97 -17.03 -27.79
CA LEU A 131 -10.99 -16.47 -28.72
C LEU A 131 -11.45 -15.16 -29.38
N VAL A 132 -12.57 -14.59 -28.92
CA VAL A 132 -13.11 -13.32 -29.40
C VAL A 132 -12.23 -12.15 -28.95
N ASP A 133 -12.00 -11.18 -29.85
CA ASP A 133 -11.25 -9.93 -29.59
C ASP A 133 -9.83 -10.14 -29.04
N PHE A 134 -9.09 -11.08 -29.64
CA PHE A 134 -7.73 -11.43 -29.26
C PHE A 134 -6.74 -10.25 -29.31
N ASP A 135 -7.01 -9.24 -30.14
CA ASP A 135 -6.16 -8.06 -30.30
C ASP A 135 -6.11 -7.18 -29.05
N ASN A 136 -7.14 -7.24 -28.19
CA ASN A 136 -7.20 -6.45 -26.96
C ASN A 136 -6.71 -7.28 -25.76
N GLN A 137 -5.53 -6.91 -25.22
CA GLN A 137 -4.92 -7.58 -24.08
C GLN A 137 -5.84 -7.71 -22.85
N HIS A 138 -6.68 -6.71 -22.57
CA HIS A 138 -7.60 -6.75 -21.44
C HIS A 138 -8.72 -7.78 -21.68
N GLN A 139 -9.30 -7.80 -22.89
CA GLN A 139 -10.32 -8.79 -23.25
C GLN A 139 -9.74 -10.21 -23.27
N LEU A 140 -8.52 -10.38 -23.79
CA LEU A 140 -7.80 -11.64 -23.72
C LEU A 140 -7.66 -12.13 -22.27
N MET A 141 -7.28 -11.26 -21.33
CA MET A 141 -7.18 -11.62 -19.91
C MET A 141 -8.54 -12.03 -19.31
N ILE A 142 -9.62 -11.31 -19.63
CA ILE A 142 -10.97 -11.68 -19.19
C ILE A 142 -11.36 -13.06 -19.71
N ASN A 143 -11.13 -13.32 -20.99
CA ASN A 143 -11.50 -14.58 -21.61
C ASN A 143 -10.70 -15.75 -21.02
N ARG A 144 -9.40 -15.54 -20.75
CA ARG A 144 -8.57 -16.52 -20.03
C ARG A 144 -9.11 -16.82 -18.64
N LEU A 145 -9.50 -15.80 -17.87
CA LEU A 145 -10.07 -15.98 -16.53
C LEU A 145 -11.41 -16.72 -16.56
N LYS A 146 -12.27 -16.44 -17.54
CA LYS A 146 -13.55 -17.14 -17.71
C LYS A 146 -13.34 -18.62 -18.03
N TYR A 147 -12.43 -18.92 -18.94
CA TYR A 147 -12.08 -20.29 -19.30
C TYR A 147 -11.49 -21.05 -18.11
N GLU A 148 -10.57 -20.43 -17.37
CA GLU A 148 -9.98 -21.03 -16.15
C GLU A 148 -11.04 -21.34 -15.09
N LEU A 149 -12.04 -20.46 -14.92
CA LEU A 149 -13.14 -20.69 -13.99
C LEU A 149 -13.91 -21.96 -14.33
N VAL A 150 -14.27 -22.15 -15.61
CA VAL A 150 -14.99 -23.34 -16.08
C VAL A 150 -14.14 -24.59 -15.85
N ILE A 151 -12.86 -24.57 -16.24
CA ILE A 151 -11.95 -25.70 -16.02
C ILE A 151 -11.83 -26.05 -14.54
N ARG A 152 -11.62 -25.06 -13.67
CA ARG A 152 -11.46 -25.31 -12.23
C ARG A 152 -12.74 -25.85 -11.61
N ALA A 153 -13.91 -25.44 -12.10
CA ALA A 153 -15.19 -26.00 -11.67
C ALA A 153 -15.31 -27.47 -12.07
N GLU A 154 -14.99 -27.81 -13.32
CA GLU A 154 -15.01 -29.19 -13.82
C GLU A 154 -14.00 -30.08 -13.09
N LEU A 155 -12.76 -29.60 -12.89
CA LEU A 155 -11.72 -30.33 -12.14
C LEU A 155 -12.12 -30.56 -10.69
N LYS A 156 -12.78 -29.59 -10.05
CA LYS A 156 -13.29 -29.74 -8.69
C LYS A 156 -14.39 -30.80 -8.62
N GLU A 157 -15.32 -30.80 -9.56
CA GLU A 157 -16.36 -31.84 -9.65
C GLU A 157 -15.74 -33.23 -9.85
N GLN A 158 -14.76 -33.36 -10.74
CA GLN A 158 -14.02 -34.60 -10.94
C GLN A 158 -13.26 -35.04 -9.68
N GLN A 159 -12.62 -34.10 -8.98
CA GLN A 159 -11.94 -34.37 -7.72
C GLN A 159 -12.91 -34.90 -6.66
N GLU A 160 -14.06 -34.26 -6.50
CA GLU A 160 -15.10 -34.70 -5.56
C GLU A 160 -15.64 -36.08 -5.91
N ALA A 161 -15.91 -36.35 -7.19
CA ALA A 161 -16.34 -37.66 -7.67
C ALA A 161 -15.26 -38.75 -7.41
N LEU A 162 -13.99 -38.45 -7.65
CA LEU A 162 -12.88 -39.37 -7.36
C LEU A 162 -12.67 -39.58 -5.87
N GLN A 163 -12.84 -38.56 -5.04
CA GLN A 163 -12.79 -38.68 -3.58
C GLN A 163 -13.92 -39.58 -3.07
N GLN A 164 -15.13 -39.45 -3.61
CA GLN A 164 -16.25 -40.33 -3.28
C GLN A 164 -15.97 -41.78 -3.68
N LYS A 165 -15.48 -42.02 -4.91
CA LYS A 165 -15.07 -43.36 -5.36
C LYS A 165 -13.97 -43.95 -4.49
N LYS A 166 -12.95 -43.16 -4.13
CA LYS A 166 -11.89 -43.57 -3.20
C LYS A 166 -12.47 -43.97 -1.85
N ALA A 167 -13.37 -43.17 -1.29
CA ALA A 167 -14.01 -43.46 -0.01
C ALA A 167 -14.87 -44.75 -0.07
N GLN A 168 -15.57 -44.99 -1.18
CA GLN A 168 -16.33 -46.21 -1.41
C GLN A 168 -15.41 -47.44 -1.47
N LEU A 169 -14.34 -47.37 -2.27
CA LEU A 169 -13.36 -48.46 -2.40
C LEU A 169 -12.66 -48.76 -1.06
N ILE A 170 -12.33 -47.74 -0.27
CA ILE A 170 -11.76 -47.95 1.07
C ILE A 170 -12.76 -48.69 1.97
N LYS A 171 -14.04 -48.32 1.95
CA LYS A 171 -15.08 -49.02 2.72
C LYS A 171 -15.26 -50.46 2.27
N GLU A 172 -15.24 -50.71 0.96
CA GLU A 172 -15.31 -52.07 0.41
C GLU A 172 -14.09 -52.90 0.81
N ASN A 173 -12.89 -52.33 0.71
CA ASN A 173 -11.64 -52.99 1.09
C ASN A 173 -11.62 -53.34 2.59
N ILE A 174 -12.07 -52.43 3.47
CA ILE A 174 -12.23 -52.71 4.90
C ILE A 174 -13.26 -53.83 5.14
N LYS A 175 -14.36 -53.85 4.37
CA LYS A 175 -15.38 -54.90 4.49
C LYS A 175 -14.84 -56.26 4.03
N THR A 176 -14.08 -56.30 2.95
CA THR A 176 -13.44 -57.54 2.49
C THR A 176 -12.36 -57.99 3.45
N GLN A 177 -11.56 -57.07 4.00
CA GLN A 177 -10.56 -57.40 5.03
C GLN A 177 -11.22 -58.03 6.24
N ARG A 178 -12.30 -57.43 6.77
CA ARG A 178 -13.07 -58.03 7.88
C ARG A 178 -13.61 -59.41 7.58
N LYS A 179 -14.01 -59.69 6.34
CA LYS A 179 -14.47 -61.03 5.92
C LYS A 179 -13.31 -62.01 5.87
N VAL A 180 -12.15 -61.59 5.36
CA VAL A 180 -10.92 -62.40 5.36
C VAL A 180 -10.51 -62.71 6.79
N ASP A 181 -10.41 -61.70 7.66
CA ASP A 181 -10.09 -61.87 9.08
C ASP A 181 -11.11 -62.81 9.79
N GLN A 182 -12.38 -62.79 9.37
CA GLN A 182 -13.40 -63.70 9.87
C GLN A 182 -13.19 -65.14 9.37
N PHE A 183 -12.87 -65.33 8.09
CA PHE A 183 -12.56 -66.65 7.55
C PHE A 183 -11.28 -67.22 8.14
N ASP A 184 -10.25 -66.40 8.35
CA ASP A 184 -9.01 -66.82 9.01
C ASP A 184 -9.30 -67.36 10.42
N LYS A 185 -10.12 -66.64 11.21
CA LYS A 185 -10.55 -67.15 12.53
C LYS A 185 -11.34 -68.45 12.45
N LEU A 186 -12.30 -68.56 11.52
CA LEU A 186 -13.07 -69.78 11.34
C LEU A 186 -12.20 -70.96 10.92
N LEU A 187 -11.15 -70.71 10.13
CA LEU A 187 -10.18 -71.71 9.72
C LEU A 187 -9.31 -72.14 10.89
N ASP A 188 -8.82 -71.20 11.70
CA ASP A 188 -8.09 -71.48 12.95
C ASP A 188 -8.94 -72.33 13.90
N ASP A 189 -10.20 -71.94 14.13
CA ASP A 189 -11.16 -72.69 14.95
C ASP A 189 -11.40 -74.10 14.38
N PHE A 190 -11.51 -74.24 13.05
CA PHE A 190 -11.69 -75.53 12.39
C PHE A 190 -10.46 -76.43 12.58
N VAL A 191 -9.25 -75.89 12.38
CA VAL A 191 -7.99 -76.62 12.61
C VAL A 191 -7.86 -77.04 14.07
N GLU A 192 -8.22 -76.17 15.02
CA GLU A 192 -8.22 -76.53 16.45
C GLU A 192 -9.27 -77.59 16.79
N SER A 193 -10.47 -77.51 16.21
CA SER A 193 -11.53 -78.50 16.45
C SER A 193 -11.28 -79.87 15.83
N THR A 194 -10.47 -79.92 14.76
CA THR A 194 -10.09 -81.16 14.06
C THR A 194 -8.85 -81.82 14.66
N ARG A 195 -8.03 -81.10 15.44
CA ARG A 195 -6.88 -81.67 16.17
C ARG A 195 -7.21 -82.94 16.96
N PRO A 196 -8.29 -83.01 17.78
CA PRO A 196 -8.62 -84.24 18.50
C PRO A 196 -8.89 -85.45 17.60
N VAL A 197 -9.48 -85.23 16.42
CA VAL A 197 -9.74 -86.29 15.44
C VAL A 197 -8.44 -86.72 14.76
N ILE A 198 -7.57 -85.77 14.43
CA ILE A 198 -6.24 -86.05 13.88
C ILE A 198 -5.40 -86.82 14.91
N ASP A 199 -5.37 -86.38 16.16
CA ASP A 199 -4.67 -87.05 17.26
C ASP A 199 -5.20 -88.48 17.48
N ALA A 200 -6.53 -88.68 17.36
CA ALA A 200 -7.14 -90.01 17.45
C ALA A 200 -6.80 -90.90 16.26
N LEU A 201 -6.79 -90.37 15.03
CA LEU A 201 -6.38 -91.09 13.83
C LEU A 201 -4.88 -91.42 13.87
N GLU A 202 -4.03 -90.51 14.31
CA GLU A 202 -2.60 -90.79 14.52
C GLU A 202 -2.38 -91.82 15.62
N ALA A 203 -3.18 -91.79 16.69
CA ALA A 203 -3.12 -92.80 17.74
C ALA A 203 -3.59 -94.16 17.23
N GLU A 204 -4.61 -94.21 16.36
CA GLU A 204 -5.02 -95.44 15.66
C GLU A 204 -3.96 -95.92 14.68
N GLU A 205 -3.36 -95.05 13.86
CA GLU A 205 -2.25 -95.41 12.96
C GLU A 205 -1.09 -96.00 13.76
N LYS A 206 -0.68 -95.33 14.86
CA LYS A 206 0.33 -95.82 15.80
C LYS A 206 -0.09 -97.15 16.45
N ALA A 207 -1.36 -97.32 16.80
CA ALA A 207 -1.88 -98.58 17.35
C ALA A 207 -1.92 -99.71 16.31
N THR A 208 -2.25 -99.43 15.05
CA THR A 208 -2.17 -100.41 13.95
C THR A 208 -0.75 -100.75 13.56
N THR A 209 0.21 -99.82 13.62
CA THR A 209 1.63 -100.14 13.44
C THR A 209 2.17 -100.97 14.61
N ILE A 210 1.79 -100.63 15.85
CA ILE A 210 2.17 -101.41 17.05
C ILE A 210 1.50 -102.78 17.06
N ALA A 211 0.26 -102.91 16.58
CA ALA A 211 -0.42 -104.19 16.44
C ALA A 211 0.18 -105.05 15.32
N ALA A 212 0.59 -104.46 14.19
CA ALA A 212 1.32 -105.15 13.13
C ALA A 212 2.73 -105.61 13.58
N GLU A 213 3.41 -104.80 14.40
CA GLU A 213 4.69 -105.17 15.03
C GLU A 213 4.52 -106.22 16.15
N ALA A 214 3.41 -106.19 16.89
CA ALA A 214 3.08 -107.17 17.92
C ALA A 214 2.62 -108.52 17.35
N GLU A 215 1.93 -108.55 16.20
CA GLU A 215 1.62 -109.80 15.48
C GLU A 215 2.89 -110.45 14.91
N GLN A 216 3.89 -109.66 14.47
CA GLN A 216 5.20 -110.20 14.11
C GLN A 216 5.98 -110.77 15.32
N ASN A 217 5.91 -110.12 16.48
CA ASN A 217 6.60 -110.60 17.69
C ASN A 217 5.88 -111.74 18.43
N GLY A 218 4.55 -111.82 18.37
CA GLY A 218 3.76 -112.91 18.97
C GLY A 218 3.88 -114.25 18.25
N ILE A 219 4.27 -114.25 16.97
CA ILE A 219 4.65 -115.48 16.24
C ILE A 219 6.04 -115.97 16.68
N ALA A 220 6.94 -115.07 17.10
CA ALA A 220 8.29 -115.46 17.54
C ALA A 220 8.31 -116.11 18.93
N GLU A 221 7.48 -115.66 19.88
CA GLU A 221 7.57 -116.14 21.27
C GLU A 221 6.85 -117.48 21.54
N LYS A 222 5.92 -117.91 20.67
CA LYS A 222 5.26 -119.23 20.76
C LYS A 222 6.07 -120.39 20.16
N MET A 223 7.25 -120.14 19.56
CA MET A 223 8.11 -121.22 19.04
C MET A 223 9.24 -121.65 20.00
N ASP A 224 9.54 -120.92 21.08
CA ASP A 224 10.75 -121.18 21.89
C ASP A 224 10.48 -121.83 23.27
N THR A 225 9.29 -122.43 23.47
CA THR A 225 8.98 -123.31 24.62
C THR A 225 8.61 -124.72 24.16
N SER A 226 9.51 -125.37 23.44
CA SER A 226 9.59 -126.84 23.30
C SER A 226 10.91 -127.23 22.67
N VAL A 227 11.90 -127.53 23.54
CA VAL A 227 12.86 -128.66 23.54
C VAL A 227 14.02 -128.29 24.48
#